data_AF-W4FVJ9-F1
#
_entry.id   AF-W4FVJ9-F1
#
_cell.length_a   1.000
_cell.length_b   1.000
_cell.length_c   1.000
_cell.angle_alpha   90.00
_cell.angle_beta   90.00
_cell.angle_gamma   90.00
#
_symmetry.space_group_name_H-M   'P 1'
#
loop_
_entity.id
_entity.type
_entity.pdbx_description
1 polymer ?
#
loop_
_entity_poly.entity_id
_entity_poly.type
_entity_poly.pdbx_seq_one_letter_code
_entity_poly.pdbx_strand_id
1 'polypeptide(L)'
;MHNVVHVDEKWFYLTTVKGKFYVYDDEVLPHRQAKSKRFITKVMFLCAVAWPSYDVQRNRMFDGLIGMWPFVVKEPAQRSRKNLPR
;
A
#
# COMPACT_ATOMS: atom_id res chain seq x y z
N MET A 1 -13.16 28.89 -2.91
CA MET A 1 -13.35 27.54 -3.51
C MET A 1 -12.29 26.60 -2.95
N HIS A 2 -12.48 26.07 -1.74
CA HIS A 2 -11.52 25.14 -1.10
C HIS A 2 -12.15 23.82 -0.64
N ASN A 3 -13.45 23.62 -0.92
CA ASN A 3 -14.21 22.44 -0.50
C ASN A 3 -14.31 21.43 -1.65
N VAL A 4 -13.17 21.08 -2.24
CA VAL A 4 -13.10 20.06 -3.30
C VAL A 4 -12.30 18.88 -2.76
N VAL A 5 -12.87 17.69 -2.93
CA VAL A 5 -12.21 16.42 -2.61
C VAL A 5 -11.90 15.74 -3.93
N HIS A 6 -10.63 15.47 -4.17
CA HIS A 6 -10.17 14.65 -5.28
C HIS A 6 -10.21 13.19 -4.88
N VAL A 7 -10.86 12.37 -5.68
CA VAL A 7 -10.95 10.92 -5.50
C VAL A 7 -10.36 10.24 -6.72
N ASP A 8 -9.45 9.31 -6.51
CA ASP A 8 -8.79 8.56 -7.59
C ASP A 8 -8.61 7.09 -7.23
N GLU A 9 -8.58 6.23 -8.25
CA GLU A 9 -8.29 4.81 -8.12
C GLU A 9 -6.91 4.49 -8.67
N LYS A 10 -6.09 3.82 -7.84
CA LYS A 10 -4.71 3.50 -8.22
C LYS A 10 -4.32 2.07 -7.90
N TRP A 11 -3.64 1.44 -8.86
CA TRP A 11 -3.04 0.12 -8.70
C TRP A 11 -1.63 0.21 -8.11
N PHE A 12 -1.44 -0.44 -6.96
CA PHE A 12 -0.14 -0.62 -6.32
C PHE A 12 0.36 -2.06 -6.50
N TYR A 13 1.67 -2.21 -6.68
CA TYR A 13 2.32 -3.51 -6.74
C TYR A 13 2.87 -3.84 -5.36
N LEU A 14 2.66 -5.06 -4.86
CA LEU A 14 3.15 -5.49 -3.55
C LEU A 14 4.69 -5.42 -3.46
N THR A 15 5.37 -5.66 -4.58
CA THR A 15 6.83 -5.53 -4.69
C THR A 15 7.21 -4.67 -5.87
N THR A 16 8.35 -3.97 -5.76
CA THR A 16 8.86 -3.13 -6.84
C THR A 16 9.21 -3.99 -8.06
N VAL A 17 8.80 -3.54 -9.25
CA VAL A 17 8.97 -4.31 -10.49
C VAL A 17 10.45 -4.48 -10.84
N LYS A 18 11.24 -3.44 -10.59
CA LYS A 18 12.71 -3.45 -10.69
C LYS A 18 13.22 -2.72 -9.44
N GLY A 19 13.90 -3.44 -8.55
CA GLY A 19 14.61 -2.86 -7.41
C GLY A 19 16.11 -2.89 -7.70
N LYS A 20 16.84 -1.88 -7.24
CA LYS A 20 18.30 -1.94 -7.11
C LYS A 20 18.60 -2.41 -5.68
N PHE A 21 19.48 -3.39 -5.54
CA PHE A 21 19.98 -3.85 -4.26
C PHE A 21 21.45 -3.49 -4.18
N TYR A 22 21.86 -2.90 -3.07
CA TYR A 22 23.27 -2.75 -2.73
C TYR A 22 23.64 -3.96 -1.89
N VAL A 23 24.64 -4.71 -2.33
CA VAL A 23 25.09 -5.96 -1.72
C VAL A 23 26.61 -5.92 -1.71
N TYR A 24 27.22 -6.34 -0.60
CA TYR A 24 28.66 -6.48 -0.49
C TYR A 24 29.15 -7.73 -1.21
N ASP A 25 30.44 -7.82 -1.53
CA ASP A 25 31.00 -8.91 -2.34
C ASP A 25 30.86 -10.30 -1.69
N ASP A 26 30.70 -10.35 -0.37
CA ASP A 26 30.54 -11.56 0.45
C ASP A 26 29.07 -11.93 0.75
N GLU A 27 28.11 -11.10 0.33
CA GLU A 27 26.70 -11.34 0.59
C GLU A 27 25.97 -11.99 -0.60
N VAL A 28 25.03 -12.89 -0.29
CA VAL A 28 24.22 -13.55 -1.30
C VAL A 28 23.12 -12.60 -1.78
N LEU A 29 23.03 -12.39 -3.09
CA LEU A 29 21.99 -11.58 -3.71
C LEU A 29 20.58 -12.05 -3.28
N PRO A 30 19.67 -11.12 -2.93
CA PRO A 30 18.32 -11.48 -2.52
C PRO A 30 17.58 -12.19 -3.66
N HIS A 31 17.13 -13.42 -3.39
CA HIS A 31 16.40 -14.20 -4.39
C HIS A 31 15.00 -13.63 -4.62
N ARG A 32 14.73 -13.19 -5.85
CA ARG A 32 13.41 -12.70 -6.24
C ARG A 32 12.55 -13.84 -6.78
N GLN A 33 11.43 -14.13 -6.10
CA GLN A 33 10.50 -15.16 -6.55
C GLN A 33 9.69 -14.78 -7.81
N ALA A 34 9.31 -13.51 -7.96
CA ALA A 34 8.53 -13.04 -9.11
C ALA A 34 9.42 -12.61 -10.28
N LYS A 35 9.48 -13.43 -11.34
CA LYS A 35 10.31 -13.16 -12.53
C LYS A 35 9.78 -12.04 -13.44
N SER A 36 8.48 -11.77 -13.42
CA SER A 36 7.83 -10.77 -14.29
C SER A 36 6.77 -9.96 -13.53
N LYS A 37 6.55 -8.72 -13.98
CA LYS A 37 5.52 -7.80 -13.46
C LYS A 37 4.12 -8.41 -13.44
N ARG A 38 3.84 -9.33 -14.37
CA ARG A 38 2.54 -10.00 -14.49
C ARG A 38 2.21 -10.90 -13.28
N PHE A 39 3.23 -11.43 -12.61
CA PHE A 39 3.06 -12.34 -11.47
C PHE A 39 3.12 -11.62 -10.12
N ILE A 40 3.31 -10.30 -10.11
CA ILE A 40 3.31 -9.52 -8.87
C ILE A 40 1.87 -9.20 -8.52
N THR A 41 1.46 -9.56 -7.30
CA THR A 41 0.15 -9.20 -6.76
C THR A 41 -0.04 -7.69 -6.81
N LYS A 42 -1.13 -7.25 -7.43
CA LYS A 42 -1.55 -5.85 -7.46
C LYS A 42 -2.73 -5.66 -6.53
N VAL A 43 -2.75 -4.53 -5.83
CA VAL A 43 -3.85 -4.12 -4.97
C VAL A 43 -4.33 -2.76 -5.46
N MET A 44 -5.63 -2.63 -5.68
CA MET A 44 -6.26 -1.36 -6.04
C MET A 44 -6.63 -0.61 -4.75
N PHE A 45 -6.36 0.69 -4.75
CA PHE A 45 -6.75 1.57 -3.66
C PHE A 45 -7.59 2.73 -4.21
N LEU A 46 -8.67 3.05 -3.50
CA LEU A 46 -9.35 4.32 -3.61
C LEU A 46 -8.68 5.31 -2.65
N CYS A 47 -8.25 6.46 -3.16
CA CYS A 47 -7.65 7.51 -2.35
C CYS A 47 -8.49 8.78 -2.44
N ALA A 48 -8.71 9.44 -1.30
CA ALA A 48 -9.36 10.74 -1.24
C ALA A 48 -8.39 11.76 -0.63
N VAL A 49 -8.16 12.85 -1.37
CA VAL A 49 -7.30 13.96 -0.98
C VAL A 49 -8.06 15.27 -1.15
N ALA A 50 -8.07 16.09 -0.12
CA ALA A 50 -8.53 17.47 -0.16
C ALA A 50 -7.35 18.43 -0.10
N TRP A 51 -7.64 19.70 -0.32
CA TRP A 51 -6.65 20.75 -0.23
C TRP A 51 -6.08 20.85 1.21
N PRO A 52 -4.75 20.86 1.40
CA PRO A 52 -4.15 21.04 2.72
C PRO A 52 -4.57 22.37 3.34
N SER A 53 -5.29 22.33 4.45
CA SER A 53 -5.86 23.52 5.06
C SER A 53 -5.54 23.55 6.55
N TYR A 54 -5.43 24.76 7.08
CA TYR A 54 -5.22 24.93 8.51
C TYR A 54 -6.56 24.83 9.24
N ASP A 55 -6.69 23.86 10.14
CA ASP A 55 -7.89 23.66 10.95
C ASP A 55 -7.79 24.54 12.21
N VAL A 56 -8.53 25.64 12.21
CA VAL A 56 -8.59 26.62 13.31
C VAL A 56 -9.18 25.99 14.58
N GLN A 57 -10.12 25.05 14.46
CA GLN A 57 -10.76 24.43 15.63
C GLN A 57 -9.83 23.45 16.35
N ARG A 58 -8.99 22.75 15.58
CA ARG A 58 -8.01 21.79 16.13
C ARG A 58 -6.62 22.38 16.34
N ASN A 59 -6.42 23.65 15.94
CA ASN A 59 -5.13 24.34 15.97
C ASN A 59 -4.00 23.50 15.32
N ARG A 60 -4.31 22.85 14.20
CA ARG A 60 -3.40 21.92 13.50
C ARG A 60 -3.49 22.09 11.99
N MET A 61 -2.38 21.84 11.31
CA MET A 61 -2.36 21.74 9.86
C MET A 61 -2.98 20.40 9.43
N PHE A 62 -3.91 20.44 8.48
CA PHE A 62 -4.41 19.25 7.82
C PHE A 62 -3.61 19.02 6.55
N ASP A 63 -2.99 17.85 6.44
CA ASP A 63 -2.11 17.48 5.31
C ASP A 63 -2.86 17.25 3.99
N GLY A 64 -4.19 17.30 4.00
CA GLY A 64 -5.03 17.06 2.84
C GLY A 64 -5.41 15.59 2.63
N LEU A 65 -4.74 14.64 3.28
CA LEU A 65 -5.09 13.22 3.16
C LEU A 65 -6.34 12.90 3.99
N ILE A 66 -7.43 12.53 3.32
CA ILE A 66 -8.66 12.08 3.99
C ILE A 66 -8.58 10.58 4.29
N GLY A 67 -8.11 9.79 3.34
CA GLY A 67 -8.00 8.35 3.53
C GLY A 67 -7.60 7.57 2.29
N MET A 68 -7.25 6.30 2.53
CA MET A 68 -6.92 5.30 1.52
C MET A 68 -7.63 4.00 1.86
N TRP A 69 -8.40 3.46 0.92
CA TRP A 69 -9.18 2.24 1.10
C TRP A 69 -8.77 1.19 0.07
N PRO A 70 -8.28 0.01 0.48
CA PRO A 70 -7.98 -1.07 -0.45
C PRO A 70 -9.24 -1.79 -0.90
N PHE A 71 -9.34 -2.10 -2.18
CA PHE A 71 -10.32 -3.06 -2.70
C PHE A 71 -9.80 -4.48 -2.49
N VAL A 72 -9.90 -4.96 -1.25
CA VAL A 72 -9.50 -6.31 -0.87
C VAL A 72 -10.61 -7.00 -0.08
N VAL A 73 -10.81 -8.28 -0.37
CA VAL A 73 -11.61 -9.15 0.48
C VAL A 73 -10.76 -9.52 1.69
N LYS A 74 -11.20 -9.13 2.89
CA LYS A 74 -10.57 -9.55 4.13
C LYS A 74 -11.04 -10.96 4.46
N GLU A 75 -10.21 -11.95 4.16
CA GLU A 75 -10.47 -13.33 4.56
C GLU A 75 -9.79 -13.62 5.91
N PRO A 76 -10.46 -14.34 6.83
CA PRO A 76 -9.81 -14.81 8.04
C PRO A 76 -8.66 -15.75 7.67
N ALA A 77 -7.55 -15.66 8.40
CA ALA A 77 -6.38 -16.50 8.16
C ALA A 77 -6.78 -17.99 8.21
N GLN A 78 -6.74 -18.65 7.05
CA GLN A 78 -7.03 -20.07 6.98
C GLN A 78 -5.83 -20.87 7.47
N ARG A 79 -6.07 -21.80 8.39
CA ARG A 79 -5.01 -22.67 8.91
C ARG A 79 -4.62 -23.68 7.84
N SER A 80 -3.33 -23.79 7.57
CA SER A 80 -2.79 -24.81 6.65
C SER A 80 -2.89 -26.23 7.22
N ARG A 81 -3.07 -26.39 8.54
CA ARG A 81 -3.13 -27.70 9.23
C ARG A 81 -4.26 -27.74 10.27
N LYS A 82 -4.94 -28.89 10.35
CA LYS A 82 -6.05 -29.14 11.28
C LYS A 82 -5.65 -29.13 12.77
N ASN A 83 -4.42 -29.49 13.12
CA ASN A 83 -4.02 -29.84 14.51
C ASN A 83 -3.13 -28.77 15.17
N LEU A 84 -3.61 -27.56 15.39
CA LEU A 84 -2.91 -26.57 16.21
C LEU A 84 -3.91 -26.05 17.27
N PRO A 85 -3.58 -25.88 18.55
CA PRO A 85 -4.53 -25.35 19.53
C PRO A 85 -4.88 -23.88 19.22
N ARG A 86 -6.04 -23.41 19.72
CA ARG A 86 -6.49 -22.02 19.58
C ARG A 86 -5.79 -21.13 20.59
#